data_AF-A0AAU6V248-F1
#
_entry.id   AF-A0AAU6V248-F1
#
_cell.length_a   1.000
_cell.length_b   1.000
_cell.length_c   1.000
_cell.angle_alpha   90.00
_cell.angle_beta   90.00
_cell.angle_gamma   90.00
#
_symmetry.space_group_name_H-M   'P 1'
#
loop_
_entity.id
_entity.type
_entity.pdbx_description
1 polymer ?
#
loop_
_entity_poly.entity_id
_entity_poly.type
_entity_poly.pdbx_seq_one_letter_code
_entity_poly.pdbx_strand_id
1 'polypeptide(L)'
;MASPHLEPDHDIAKELVKSGTILSLDATLSQLQWVCHGKLIDAHLYQKEGEWRYDLQIKVEHGHIVSLSLNAGTGLHDDLIPLPSECRPNETSTR
;
A
#
# COMPACT_ATOMS: atom_id res chain seq x y z
N MET A 1 -13.86 -6.26 20.66
CA MET A 1 -13.93 -7.44 19.79
C MET A 1 -13.03 -7.13 18.59
N ALA A 2 -12.06 -7.99 18.27
CA ALA A 2 -11.17 -7.77 17.14
C ALA A 2 -11.95 -8.05 15.84
N SER A 3 -12.03 -7.07 14.94
CA SER A 3 -12.64 -7.25 13.63
C SER A 3 -11.84 -8.31 12.86
N PRO A 4 -12.48 -9.32 12.25
CA PRO A 4 -11.75 -10.31 11.46
C PRO A 4 -11.22 -9.64 10.20
N HIS A 5 -9.90 -9.47 10.11
CA HIS A 5 -9.24 -9.13 8.85
C HIS A 5 -9.32 -10.36 7.95
N LEU A 6 -9.96 -10.21 6.79
CA LEU A 6 -10.07 -11.28 5.79
C LEU A 6 -8.89 -11.16 4.83
N GLU A 7 -7.98 -12.13 4.86
CA GLU A 7 -6.93 -12.25 3.84
C GLU A 7 -7.43 -13.16 2.71
N PRO A 8 -7.51 -12.67 1.47
CA PRO A 8 -7.94 -13.47 0.34
C PRO A 8 -6.78 -14.36 -0.13
N ASP A 9 -7.12 -15.51 -0.71
CA ASP A 9 -6.13 -16.27 -1.46
C ASP A 9 -5.76 -15.58 -2.79
N HIS A 10 -4.76 -16.15 -3.48
CA HIS A 10 -4.24 -15.61 -4.74
C HIS A 10 -5.29 -15.55 -5.86
N ASP A 11 -6.22 -16.50 -5.92
CA ASP A 11 -7.20 -16.56 -7.01
C ASP A 11 -8.33 -15.54 -6.78
N ILE A 12 -8.74 -15.32 -5.53
CA ILE A 12 -9.62 -14.23 -5.15
C ILE A 12 -8.95 -12.88 -5.48
N ALA A 13 -7.67 -12.71 -5.12
CA ALA A 13 -6.94 -11.48 -5.42
C ALA A 13 -6.89 -11.18 -6.93
N LYS A 14 -6.68 -12.20 -7.78
CA LYS A 14 -6.73 -12.04 -9.25
C LYS A 14 -8.10 -11.60 -9.74
N GLU A 15 -9.17 -12.22 -9.26
CA GLU A 15 -10.52 -11.85 -9.71
C GLU A 15 -10.88 -10.44 -9.27
N LEU A 16 -10.45 -9.99 -8.08
CA LEU A 16 -10.64 -8.61 -7.61
C LEU A 16 -9.92 -7.58 -8.50
N VAL A 17 -8.71 -7.91 -8.98
CA VAL A 17 -7.98 -7.06 -9.94
C VAL A 17 -8.71 -7.05 -11.29
N LYS A 18 -9.12 -8.22 -11.78
CA LYS A 18 -9.79 -8.39 -13.07
C LYS A 18 -11.18 -7.73 -13.11
N SER A 19 -11.90 -7.71 -11.99
CA SER A 19 -13.18 -7.01 -11.86
C SER A 19 -13.02 -5.49 -11.72
N GLY A 20 -11.80 -4.99 -11.53
CA GLY A 20 -11.52 -3.58 -11.25
C GLY A 20 -11.92 -3.16 -9.83
N THR A 21 -12.18 -4.10 -8.92
CA THR A 21 -12.49 -3.81 -7.52
C THR A 21 -11.27 -3.29 -6.77
N ILE A 22 -10.09 -3.77 -7.14
CA ILE A 22 -8.80 -3.27 -6.63
C ILE A 22 -7.82 -3.02 -7.79
N LEU A 23 -6.87 -2.12 -7.57
CA LEU A 23 -5.69 -2.00 -8.41
C LEU A 23 -4.79 -3.22 -8.23
N SER A 24 -4.06 -3.60 -9.27
CA SER A 24 -2.99 -4.60 -9.11
C SER A 24 -1.88 -4.06 -8.20
N LEU A 25 -1.18 -4.96 -7.48
CA LEU A 25 -0.03 -4.59 -6.66
C LEU A 25 1.03 -3.79 -7.45
N ASP A 26 1.32 -4.19 -8.70
CA ASP A 26 2.27 -3.49 -9.57
C ASP A 26 1.88 -2.03 -9.86
N ALA A 27 0.60 -1.79 -10.20
CA ALA A 27 0.06 -0.46 -10.39
C ALA A 27 0.12 0.38 -9.10
N THR A 28 -0.20 -0.23 -7.95
CA THR A 28 -0.09 0.42 -6.63
C THR A 28 1.34 0.83 -6.31
N LEU A 29 2.32 -0.06 -6.52
CA LEU A 29 3.74 0.24 -6.28
C LEU A 29 4.28 1.33 -7.22
N SER A 30 3.85 1.30 -8.49
CA SER A 30 4.22 2.33 -9.47
C SER A 30 3.71 3.72 -9.09
N GLN A 31 2.59 3.82 -8.36
CA GLN A 31 2.11 5.08 -7.79
C GLN A 31 2.86 5.44 -6.52
N LEU A 32 3.12 4.44 -5.66
CA LEU A 32 3.82 4.65 -4.39
C LEU A 32 5.24 5.18 -4.58
N GLN A 33 5.89 4.86 -5.70
CA GLN A 33 7.25 5.34 -6.00
C GLN A 33 7.37 6.87 -5.98
N TRP A 34 6.28 7.63 -6.13
CA TRP A 34 6.33 9.10 -6.06
C TRP A 34 6.42 9.63 -4.63
N VAL A 35 6.08 8.78 -3.66
CA VAL A 35 5.85 9.14 -2.26
C VAL A 35 6.82 8.42 -1.34
N CYS A 36 7.22 7.19 -1.67
CA CYS A 36 8.18 6.42 -0.90
C CYS A 36 9.12 5.64 -1.82
N HIS A 37 10.41 5.97 -1.77
CA HIS A 37 11.45 5.26 -2.51
C HIS A 37 11.97 4.09 -1.67
N GLY A 38 11.91 2.88 -2.21
CA GLY A 38 12.42 1.71 -1.53
C GLY A 38 12.15 0.41 -2.28
N LYS A 39 12.51 -0.70 -1.65
CA LYS A 39 12.23 -2.04 -2.16
C LYS A 39 11.09 -2.67 -1.37
N LEU A 40 10.11 -3.22 -2.07
CA LEU A 40 9.09 -4.05 -1.45
C LEU A 40 9.75 -5.28 -0.82
N ILE A 41 9.49 -5.47 0.47
CA ILE A 41 9.89 -6.66 1.23
C ILE A 41 8.73 -7.63 1.29
N ASP A 42 7.54 -7.13 1.58
CA ASP A 42 6.36 -7.94 1.78
C ASP A 42 5.08 -7.16 1.45
N ALA A 43 4.04 -7.88 1.02
CA ALA A 43 2.76 -7.31 0.66
C ALA A 43 1.60 -8.25 1.04
N HIS A 44 0.70 -7.73 1.85
CA HIS A 44 -0.52 -8.42 2.26
C HIS A 44 -1.74 -7.67 1.74
N LEU A 45 -2.69 -8.39 1.15
CA LEU A 45 -4.01 -7.87 0.82
C LEU A 45 -4.97 -8.34 1.90
N TYR A 46 -5.76 -7.43 2.45
CA TYR A 46 -6.77 -7.79 3.46
C TYR A 46 -7.98 -6.89 3.34
N GLN A 47 -9.13 -7.38 3.83
CA GLN A 47 -10.33 -6.57 3.97
C GLN A 47 -10.46 -6.06 5.40
N LYS A 48 -10.76 -4.76 5.55
CA LYS A 48 -11.10 -4.12 6.82
C LYS A 48 -12.31 -3.24 6.61
N GLU A 49 -13.36 -3.44 7.40
CA GLU A 49 -14.57 -2.60 7.39
C GLU A 49 -15.24 -2.50 5.99
N GLY A 50 -15.12 -3.57 5.19
CA GLY A 50 -15.65 -3.63 3.83
C GLY A 50 -14.72 -3.10 2.76
N GLU A 51 -13.63 -2.44 3.12
CA GLU A 51 -12.63 -1.91 2.20
C GLU A 51 -11.43 -2.85 2.06
N TRP A 52 -10.97 -3.03 0.83
CA TRP A 52 -9.72 -3.75 0.54
C TRP A 52 -8.53 -2.85 0.78
N ARG A 53 -7.49 -3.38 1.43
CA ARG A 53 -6.27 -2.65 1.76
C ARG A 53 -5.03 -3.48 1.47
N TYR A 54 -4.00 -2.80 0.97
CA TYR A 54 -2.64 -3.34 0.90
C TYR A 54 -1.88 -2.91 2.15
N ASP A 55 -1.36 -3.86 2.92
CA ASP A 55 -0.29 -3.62 3.89
C ASP A 55 1.04 -3.97 3.24
N LEU A 56 1.91 -2.97 3.11
CA LEU A 56 3.18 -3.07 2.42
C LEU A 56 4.32 -2.85 3.41
N GLN A 57 5.31 -3.74 3.39
CA GLN A 57 6.59 -3.49 4.05
C GLN A 57 7.60 -3.04 3.00
N ILE A 58 8.08 -1.81 3.13
CA ILE A 58 9.07 -1.22 2.22
C ILE A 58 10.37 -1.04 2.98
N LYS A 59 11.47 -1.51 2.39
CA LYS A 59 12.82 -1.19 2.84
C LYS A 59 13.29 0.08 2.15
N VAL A 60 13.37 1.17 2.91
CA VAL A 60 13.80 2.50 2.43
C VAL A 60 15.32 2.64 2.48
N GLU A 61 15.85 3.71 1.87
CA GLU A 61 17.28 4.02 1.94
C GLU A 61 17.71 4.20 3.41
N HIS A 62 18.88 3.69 3.79
CA HIS A 62 19.37 3.43 5.17
C HIS A 62 18.90 2.12 5.82
N GLY A 63 18.11 1.32 5.12
CA GLY A 63 17.80 -0.06 5.52
C GLY A 63 16.70 -0.19 6.57
N HIS A 64 16.02 0.93 6.89
CA HIS A 64 14.82 0.93 7.72
C HIS A 64 13.67 0.25 6.97
N ILE A 65 12.81 -0.45 7.71
CA ILE A 65 11.59 -1.05 7.17
C ILE A 65 10.42 -0.20 7.66
N VAL A 66 9.60 0.26 6.73
CA VAL A 66 8.39 1.02 7.01
C VAL A 66 7.17 0.24 6.56
N SER A 67 6.10 0.29 7.35
CA SER A 67 4.81 -0.30 7.03
C SER A 67 3.87 0.76 6.47
N LEU A 68 3.21 0.46 5.35
CA LEU A 68 2.29 1.36 4.67
C LEU A 68 0.98 0.64 4.39
N SER A 69 -0.13 1.24 4.85
CA SER A 69 -1.47 0.72 4.62
C SER A 69 -2.21 1.58 3.60
N LEU A 70 -2.40 1.04 2.39
CA LEU A 70 -3.03 1.74 1.27
C LEU A 70 -4.43 1.18 0.99
N ASN A 71 -5.36 2.02 0.56
CA ASN A 71 -6.63 1.57 0.00
C ASN A 71 -6.35 0.86 -1.33
N ALA A 72 -6.75 -0.41 -1.48
CA ALA A 72 -6.43 -1.21 -2.65
C ALA A 72 -7.25 -0.79 -3.88
N GLY A 73 -8.41 -0.14 -3.71
CA GLY A 73 -9.23 0.40 -4.80
C GLY A 73 -8.64 1.66 -5.43
N THR A 74 -7.95 2.50 -4.64
CA THR A 74 -7.43 3.79 -5.10
C THR A 74 -5.90 3.86 -5.17
N GLY A 75 -5.19 2.99 -4.45
CA GLY A 75 -3.73 3.05 -4.28
C GLY A 75 -3.25 4.13 -3.32
N LEU A 76 -4.17 4.86 -2.66
CA LEU A 76 -3.85 5.98 -1.79
C LEU A 76 -3.70 5.55 -0.33
N HIS A 77 -2.84 6.25 0.41
CA HIS A 77 -2.77 6.15 1.86
C HIS A 77 -3.93 6.90 2.50
N ASP A 78 -4.18 6.65 3.77
CA ASP A 78 -5.18 7.41 4.54
C ASP A 78 -4.60 8.78 4.89
N ASP A 79 -5.26 9.86 4.46
CA ASP A 79 -4.83 11.24 4.72
C ASP A 79 -4.73 11.56 6.23
N LEU A 80 -5.45 10.81 7.07
CA LEU A 80 -5.42 10.96 8.52
C LEU A 80 -4.19 10.29 9.17
N ILE A 81 -3.50 9.41 8.44
CA ILE A 81 -2.31 8.71 8.93
C ILE A 81 -1.08 9.33 8.25
N PRO A 82 -0.27 10.10 9.00
CA PRO A 82 0.93 10.69 8.41
C PRO A 82 1.85 9.57 7.94
N LEU A 83 2.36 9.73 6.73
CA LEU A 83 3.37 8.83 6.20
C LEU A 83 4.64 8.87 7.08
N PRO A 84 5.37 7.75 7.17
CA PRO A 84 6.69 7.73 7.77
C PRO A 84 7.57 8.85 7.22
N SER A 85 8.43 9.43 8.05
CA SER A 85 9.31 10.53 7.64
C SER A 85 10.21 10.20 6.44
N GLU A 86 10.50 8.91 6.26
CA GLU A 86 11.27 8.32 5.17
C GLU A 86 10.46 8.19 3.87
N CYS A 87 9.14 8.16 3.99
CA CYS A 87 8.18 8.21 2.89
C CYS A 87 7.60 9.62 2.80
N ARG A 88 8.39 10.56 2.30
CA ARG A 88 7.89 11.90 1.96
C ARG A 88 7.94 12.04 0.44
N PRO A 89 6.85 12.53 -0.19
CA PRO A 89 6.97 12.97 -1.57
C PRO A 89 8.12 13.97 -1.59
N ASN A 90 9.07 13.80 -2.52
CA ASN A 90 10.19 14.73 -2.65
C ASN A 90 9.59 16.14 -2.66
N GLU A 91 9.77 16.89 -1.57
CA GLU A 91 9.60 18.33 -1.61
C GLU A 91 10.56 18.75 -2.70
N THR A 92 9.98 18.98 -3.88
CA THR A 92 10.72 19.35 -5.04
C THR A 92 11.31 20.67 -4.65
N SER A 93 12.61 20.63 -4.36
CA SER A 93 13.55 21.74 -4.30
C SER A 93 12.89 23.00 -4.83
N THR A 94 12.39 23.83 -3.91
CA THR A 94 12.04 25.21 -4.24
C THR A 94 13.35 25.83 -4.69
N ARG A 95 13.46 25.95 -6.01
CA ARG A 95 14.57 26.50 -6.77
C ARG A 95 14.90 27.92 -6.34
#